data_AF-A0A956YXX6-F1
#
_entry.id   AF-A0A956YXX6-F1
#
_cell.length_a   1.000
_cell.length_b   1.000
_cell.length_c   1.000
_cell.angle_alpha   90.00
_cell.angle_beta   90.00
_cell.angle_gamma   90.00
#
_symmetry.space_group_name_H-M   'P 1'
#
loop_
_entity.id
_entity.type
_entity.pdbx_description
1 polymer ?
#
loop_
_entity_poly.entity_id
_entity_poly.type
_entity_poly.pdbx_seq_one_letter_code
_entity_poly.pdbx_strand_id
1 'polypeptide(L)'
;PLPTSEAATQNAPSTPSASANSTTFAATDAGATRFVGSVDAAGGRIEITQNFIVNGTVNSGIYDLPINLRYVGSSGRTEEETLTATLVVLRPPRLRLSLEASIGGPEYPVGQPSPVALTIINTGRQDVVLTIGEVTAENAEIVGDSESFIGTLRSGEDRTLETEIVPEEEGDVTLTFTLTYIDDFNQEQMIERSYTVTAAVVELPPDEFTPPPDFVPPPIEEPERDWLSRLVLAFMGLGS
;
A
#
# COMPACT_ATOMS: atom_id res chain seq x y z
N PRO A 1 36.09 -10.70 -79.09
CA PRO A 1 35.06 -11.24 -78.16
C PRO A 1 35.25 -10.67 -76.74
N LEU A 2 34.40 -9.69 -76.38
CA LEU A 2 34.09 -9.21 -75.02
C LEU A 2 32.65 -9.69 -74.68
N PRO A 3 32.13 -9.67 -73.41
CA PRO A 3 32.74 -9.29 -72.11
C PRO A 3 32.36 -10.21 -70.89
N THR A 4 32.80 -9.81 -69.68
CA THR A 4 32.10 -9.90 -68.34
C THR A 4 31.94 -11.27 -67.63
N SER A 5 31.85 -11.44 -66.29
CA SER A 5 31.58 -10.57 -65.13
C SER A 5 31.90 -11.30 -63.81
N GLU A 6 32.43 -10.54 -62.84
CA GLU A 6 32.22 -10.54 -61.38
C GLU A 6 31.35 -11.59 -60.65
N ALA A 7 31.90 -11.97 -59.49
CA ALA A 7 31.34 -12.34 -58.18
C ALA A 7 29.89 -12.84 -58.03
N ALA A 8 29.73 -13.92 -57.25
CA ALA A 8 28.60 -14.08 -56.33
C ALA A 8 28.89 -15.13 -55.24
N THR A 9 29.29 -14.65 -54.06
CA THR A 9 29.08 -15.33 -52.78
C THR A 9 27.57 -15.57 -52.65
N GLN A 10 27.12 -16.82 -52.67
CA GLN A 10 25.71 -17.12 -52.43
C GLN A 10 25.39 -16.88 -50.95
N ASN A 11 24.99 -15.65 -50.65
CA ASN A 11 24.15 -15.34 -49.51
C ASN A 11 22.86 -16.18 -49.66
N ALA A 12 22.75 -17.23 -48.86
CA ALA A 12 21.45 -17.82 -48.59
C ALA A 12 20.55 -16.70 -48.05
N PRO A 13 19.31 -16.54 -48.55
CA PRO A 13 18.39 -15.60 -47.96
C PRO A 13 18.08 -16.10 -46.55
N SER A 14 18.63 -15.43 -45.55
CA SER A 14 18.08 -15.42 -44.19
C SER A 14 16.68 -14.86 -44.31
N THR A 15 15.70 -15.74 -44.55
CA THR A 15 14.30 -15.36 -44.42
C THR A 15 14.14 -14.95 -42.95
N PRO A 16 13.72 -13.72 -42.65
CA PRO A 16 13.38 -13.36 -41.29
C PRO A 16 12.26 -14.30 -40.91
N SER A 17 12.53 -15.21 -39.96
CA SER A 17 11.49 -15.93 -39.24
C SER A 17 10.51 -14.86 -38.80
N ALA A 18 9.30 -14.93 -39.33
CA ALA A 18 8.22 -14.09 -38.89
C ALA A 18 8.10 -14.30 -37.38
N SER A 19 8.65 -13.36 -36.63
CA SER A 19 8.31 -13.10 -35.25
C SER A 19 6.80 -13.08 -35.25
N ALA A 20 6.18 -14.17 -34.81
CA ALA A 20 4.80 -14.13 -34.39
C ALA A 20 4.79 -13.01 -33.35
N ASN A 21 4.28 -11.84 -33.75
CA ASN A 21 4.10 -10.71 -32.88
C ASN A 21 2.99 -11.12 -31.91
N SER A 22 3.37 -11.97 -30.95
CA SER A 22 2.52 -12.36 -29.86
C SER A 22 2.33 -11.09 -29.06
N THR A 23 1.14 -10.51 -29.19
CA THR A 23 0.75 -9.29 -28.52
C THR A 23 0.70 -9.49 -27.00
N THR A 24 0.71 -10.74 -26.54
CA THR A 24 0.56 -11.15 -25.14
C THR A 24 1.89 -11.52 -24.47
N PHE A 25 2.66 -12.44 -25.07
CA PHE A 25 3.90 -12.96 -24.49
C PHE A 25 5.07 -12.81 -25.45
N ALA A 26 6.24 -12.38 -24.98
CA ALA A 26 7.47 -12.38 -25.76
C ALA A 26 8.56 -13.18 -25.05
N ALA A 27 9.23 -14.07 -25.78
CA ALA A 27 10.36 -14.83 -25.29
C ALA A 27 11.60 -13.92 -25.17
N THR A 28 12.29 -13.92 -24.02
CA THR A 28 13.38 -12.95 -23.74
C THR A 28 14.78 -13.42 -24.11
N ASP A 29 15.03 -14.73 -24.15
CA ASP A 29 16.40 -15.24 -24.16
C ASP A 29 16.95 -15.44 -25.58
N ALA A 30 16.61 -16.56 -26.23
CA ALA A 30 17.08 -16.88 -27.58
C ALA A 30 15.92 -16.92 -28.61
N GLY A 31 14.91 -16.07 -28.41
CA GLY A 31 13.74 -15.96 -29.29
C GLY A 31 12.74 -17.12 -29.14
N ALA A 32 11.72 -17.15 -30.01
CA ALA A 32 10.57 -18.06 -29.93
C ALA A 32 10.84 -19.50 -30.45
N THR A 33 12.08 -19.83 -30.84
CA THR A 33 12.43 -21.15 -31.35
C THR A 33 13.67 -21.68 -30.65
N ARG A 34 13.60 -22.94 -30.19
CA ARG A 34 14.71 -23.68 -29.60
C ARG A 34 14.97 -24.93 -30.43
N PHE A 35 16.22 -25.12 -30.82
CA PHE A 35 16.65 -26.43 -31.30
C PHE A 35 17.01 -27.28 -30.10
N VAL A 36 16.40 -28.45 -30.03
CA VAL A 36 16.63 -29.44 -28.99
C VAL A 36 17.21 -30.65 -29.71
N GLY A 37 18.32 -31.18 -29.22
CA GLY A 37 19.00 -32.31 -29.84
C GLY A 37 18.16 -33.60 -29.81
N SER A 38 18.79 -34.72 -30.10
CA SER A 38 18.14 -36.02 -30.03
C SER A 38 17.74 -36.37 -28.59
N VAL A 39 16.51 -36.84 -28.41
CA VAL A 39 16.05 -37.43 -27.15
C VAL A 39 16.49 -38.90 -27.15
N ASP A 40 17.21 -39.32 -26.11
CA ASP A 40 17.71 -40.69 -26.00
C ASP A 40 16.57 -41.73 -25.99
N ALA A 41 16.84 -42.89 -26.58
CA ALA A 41 15.93 -44.02 -26.55
C ALA A 41 15.69 -44.50 -25.10
N ALA A 42 14.60 -45.25 -24.89
CA ALA A 42 14.22 -45.85 -23.60
C ALA A 42 13.83 -44.85 -22.49
N GLY A 43 13.12 -43.78 -22.84
CA GLY A 43 12.55 -42.85 -21.87
C GLY A 43 13.47 -41.69 -21.49
N GLY A 44 14.44 -41.35 -22.35
CA GLY A 44 15.21 -40.12 -22.25
C GLY A 44 14.29 -38.91 -22.16
N ARG A 45 14.71 -37.90 -21.40
CA ARG A 45 13.99 -36.64 -21.21
C ARG A 45 14.92 -35.49 -21.48
N ILE A 46 14.39 -34.46 -22.13
CA ILE A 46 15.07 -33.17 -22.26
C ILE A 46 14.19 -32.13 -21.59
N GLU A 47 14.78 -31.36 -20.69
CA GLU A 47 14.13 -30.23 -20.04
C GLU A 47 14.47 -28.95 -20.80
N ILE A 48 13.45 -28.11 -21.02
CA ILE A 48 13.59 -26.85 -21.73
C ILE A 48 13.01 -25.76 -20.84
N THR A 49 13.83 -24.77 -20.50
CA THR A 49 13.41 -23.58 -19.79
C THR A 49 13.31 -22.42 -20.78
N GLN A 50 12.19 -21.71 -20.75
CA GLN A 50 11.97 -20.52 -21.57
C GLN A 50 11.37 -19.41 -20.73
N ASN A 51 12.07 -18.28 -20.65
CA ASN A 51 11.54 -17.08 -20.01
C ASN A 51 10.67 -16.28 -20.98
N PHE A 52 9.58 -15.75 -20.45
CA PHE A 52 8.67 -14.88 -21.17
C PHE A 52 8.45 -13.58 -20.39
N ILE A 53 8.30 -12.49 -21.12
CA ILE A 53 7.68 -11.27 -20.60
C ILE A 53 6.24 -11.20 -21.08
N VAL A 54 5.37 -10.66 -20.23
CA VAL A 54 3.98 -10.37 -20.56
C VAL A 54 3.89 -8.91 -20.99
N ASN A 55 3.20 -8.62 -22.08
CA ASN A 55 2.94 -7.25 -22.49
C ASN A 55 2.10 -6.53 -21.42
N GLY A 56 2.52 -5.33 -21.02
CA GLY A 56 1.85 -4.55 -19.98
C GLY A 56 0.40 -4.13 -20.30
N THR A 57 -0.09 -4.36 -21.52
CA THR A 57 -1.48 -4.12 -21.92
C THR A 57 -2.38 -5.35 -21.83
N VAL A 58 -1.84 -6.53 -21.50
CA VAL A 58 -2.58 -7.79 -21.33
C VAL A 58 -3.38 -7.80 -20.04
N ASN A 59 -4.71 -7.93 -20.15
CA ASN A 59 -5.61 -8.02 -19.00
C ASN A 59 -5.40 -9.34 -18.25
N SER A 60 -5.82 -9.41 -16.99
CA SER A 60 -5.83 -10.70 -16.31
C SER A 60 -6.76 -11.67 -17.03
N GLY A 61 -6.39 -12.94 -17.01
CA GLY A 61 -7.19 -13.98 -17.64
C GLY A 61 -6.40 -15.26 -17.89
N ILE A 62 -7.07 -16.17 -18.58
CA ILE A 62 -6.51 -17.46 -18.98
C ILE A 62 -6.12 -17.36 -20.45
N TYR A 63 -4.86 -17.67 -20.75
CA TYR A 63 -4.28 -17.55 -22.08
C TYR A 63 -3.66 -18.88 -22.51
N ASP A 64 -3.88 -19.24 -23.76
CA ASP A 64 -3.24 -20.41 -24.36
C ASP A 64 -1.90 -20.03 -24.98
N LEU A 65 -0.89 -20.82 -24.67
CA LEU A 65 0.44 -20.75 -25.25
C LEU A 65 0.65 -21.99 -26.14
N PRO A 66 0.51 -21.87 -27.46
CA PRO A 66 0.79 -22.96 -28.39
C PRO A 66 2.30 -23.19 -28.49
N ILE A 67 2.70 -24.45 -28.36
CA ILE A 67 4.08 -24.93 -28.49
C ILE A 67 4.11 -25.87 -29.69
N ASN A 68 4.75 -25.42 -30.77
CA ASN A 68 4.90 -26.23 -31.97
C ASN A 68 6.21 -27.02 -31.90
N LEU A 69 6.08 -28.34 -31.93
CA LEU A 69 7.17 -29.29 -31.98
C LEU A 69 7.33 -29.77 -33.42
N ARG A 70 8.57 -29.81 -33.89
CA ARG A 70 8.94 -30.47 -35.14
C ARG A 70 10.12 -31.38 -34.88
N TYR A 71 9.94 -32.68 -35.16
CA TYR A 71 10.94 -33.70 -34.87
C TYR A 71 10.97 -34.78 -35.95
N VAL A 72 12.00 -35.62 -35.93
CA VAL A 72 12.08 -36.81 -36.78
C VAL A 72 11.65 -38.00 -35.94
N GLY A 73 10.54 -38.63 -36.32
CA GLY A 73 9.98 -39.79 -35.63
C GLY A 73 10.79 -41.07 -35.88
N SER A 74 10.41 -42.14 -35.20
CA SER A 74 11.08 -43.46 -35.29
C SER A 74 11.07 -44.06 -36.71
N SER A 75 10.10 -43.67 -37.55
CA SER A 75 10.03 -44.08 -38.96
C SER A 75 10.99 -43.31 -39.88
N GLY A 76 11.78 -42.36 -39.34
CA GLY A 76 12.67 -41.49 -40.11
C GLY A 76 11.96 -40.37 -40.89
N ARG A 77 10.68 -40.10 -40.59
CA ARG A 77 9.91 -39.04 -41.23
C ARG A 77 9.81 -37.83 -40.30
N THR A 78 9.75 -36.63 -40.87
CA THR A 78 9.46 -35.42 -40.11
C THR A 78 8.00 -35.42 -39.68
N GLU A 79 7.78 -35.17 -38.40
CA GLU A 79 6.47 -35.04 -37.77
C GLU A 79 6.37 -33.65 -37.14
N GLU A 80 5.16 -33.10 -37.12
CA GLU A 80 4.83 -31.84 -36.47
C GLU A 80 3.67 -32.07 -35.50
N GLU A 81 3.81 -31.54 -34.30
CA GLU A 81 2.83 -31.66 -33.22
C GLU A 81 2.67 -30.31 -32.53
N THR A 82 1.44 -29.93 -32.23
CA THR A 82 1.16 -28.72 -31.46
C THR A 82 0.65 -29.12 -30.08
N LEU A 83 1.37 -28.69 -29.05
CA LEU A 83 0.92 -28.76 -27.66
C LEU A 83 0.38 -27.40 -27.25
N THR A 84 -0.57 -27.39 -26.32
CA THR A 84 -1.08 -26.15 -25.73
C THR A 84 -0.81 -26.15 -24.23
N ALA A 85 -0.10 -25.14 -23.76
CA ALA A 85 0.02 -24.85 -22.34
C ALA A 85 -0.97 -23.74 -21.96
N THR A 86 -1.64 -23.88 -20.83
CA THR A 86 -2.56 -22.85 -20.30
C THR A 86 -1.84 -22.01 -19.26
N LEU A 87 -1.83 -20.70 -19.47
CA LEU A 87 -1.21 -19.72 -18.58
C LEU A 87 -2.27 -18.84 -17.93
N VAL A 88 -2.15 -18.63 -16.63
CA VAL A 88 -2.94 -17.64 -15.90
C VAL A 88 -2.11 -16.37 -15.79
N VAL A 89 -2.63 -15.28 -16.34
CA VAL A 89 -2.03 -13.95 -16.22
C VAL A 89 -2.81 -13.18 -15.18
N LEU A 90 -2.12 -12.68 -14.16
CA LEU A 90 -2.68 -11.80 -13.14
C LEU A 90 -2.05 -10.42 -13.27
N ARG A 91 -2.89 -9.39 -13.37
CA ARG A 91 -2.49 -7.99 -13.30
C ARG A 91 -2.97 -7.40 -11.98
N PRO A 92 -2.09 -7.23 -10.98
CA PRO A 92 -2.48 -6.60 -9.72
C PRO A 92 -2.85 -5.12 -9.94
N PRO A 93 -3.74 -4.57 -9.10
CA PRO A 93 -4.08 -3.15 -9.12
C PRO A 93 -2.84 -2.30 -8.80
N ARG A 94 -2.82 -1.08 -9.34
CA ARG A 94 -1.75 -0.11 -9.08
C ARG A 94 -2.27 1.04 -8.23
N LEU A 95 -2.21 0.86 -6.92
CA LEU A 95 -2.62 1.88 -5.96
C LEU A 95 -1.39 2.63 -5.42
N ARG A 96 -1.53 3.94 -5.27
CA ARG A 96 -0.60 4.78 -4.51
C ARG A 96 -1.30 5.21 -3.23
N LEU A 97 -0.68 4.89 -2.09
CA LEU A 97 -1.19 5.19 -0.77
C LEU A 97 -0.33 6.31 -0.17
N SER A 98 -0.96 7.34 0.37
CA SER A 98 -0.29 8.49 0.96
C SER A 98 -0.96 8.84 2.28
N LEU A 99 -0.21 8.75 3.37
CA LEU A 99 -0.65 9.28 4.65
C LEU A 99 -0.59 10.80 4.60
N GLU A 100 -1.67 11.47 4.98
CA GLU A 100 -1.70 12.91 5.13
C GLU A 100 -1.05 13.30 6.45
N ALA A 101 -0.16 14.29 6.40
CA ALA A 101 0.47 14.82 7.61
C ALA A 101 -0.55 15.67 8.37
N SER A 102 -0.53 15.57 9.71
CA SER A 102 -1.33 16.42 10.58
C SER A 102 -1.01 17.91 10.40
N ILE A 103 -2.02 18.77 10.56
CA ILE A 103 -1.89 20.23 10.54
C ILE A 103 -1.21 20.65 11.85
N GLY A 104 0.12 20.81 11.83
CA GLY A 104 0.90 21.26 13.01
C GLY A 104 2.32 20.69 13.08
N GLY A 105 2.63 19.66 12.30
CA GLY A 105 3.90 18.93 12.34
C GLY A 105 3.66 17.42 12.30
N PRO A 106 4.73 16.60 12.27
CA PRO A 106 4.61 15.14 12.29
C PRO A 106 4.30 14.57 13.68
N GLU A 107 4.18 15.42 14.70
CA GLU A 107 4.06 15.03 16.10
C GLU A 107 2.60 15.10 16.57
N TYR A 108 2.10 13.95 16.99
CA TYR A 108 0.76 13.75 17.52
C TYR A 108 0.74 13.91 19.05
N PRO A 109 -0.18 14.67 19.64
CA PRO A 109 -0.25 14.86 21.09
C PRO A 109 -0.62 13.58 21.83
N VAL A 110 0.21 13.15 22.77
CA VAL A 110 -0.07 11.98 23.63
C VAL A 110 -1.35 12.19 24.45
N GLY A 111 -2.22 11.18 24.48
CA GLY A 111 -3.48 11.20 25.21
C GLY A 111 -4.58 12.10 24.62
N GLN A 112 -4.35 12.69 23.43
CA GLN A 112 -5.35 13.52 22.75
C GLN A 112 -5.77 12.92 21.40
N PRO A 113 -7.08 12.92 21.09
CA PRO A 113 -7.57 12.49 19.78
C PRO A 113 -6.98 13.31 18.65
N SER A 114 -6.49 12.62 17.63
CA SER A 114 -5.86 13.23 16.48
C SER A 114 -6.30 12.58 15.17
N PRO A 115 -6.74 13.36 14.17
CA PRO A 115 -7.20 12.82 12.91
C PRO A 115 -6.02 12.28 12.10
N VAL A 116 -6.27 11.16 11.42
CA VAL A 116 -5.37 10.55 10.44
C VAL A 116 -6.16 10.28 9.17
N ALA A 117 -5.61 10.71 8.04
CA ALA A 117 -6.20 10.49 6.73
C ALA A 117 -5.22 9.76 5.81
N LEU A 118 -5.68 8.67 5.18
CA LEU A 118 -4.96 7.96 4.14
C LEU A 118 -5.64 8.20 2.80
N THR A 119 -4.93 8.84 1.89
CA THR A 119 -5.39 9.03 0.51
C THR A 119 -4.90 7.88 -0.37
N ILE A 120 -5.85 7.20 -0.99
CA ILE A 120 -5.68 6.04 -1.89
C ILE A 120 -5.97 6.50 -3.31
N ILE A 121 -4.99 6.37 -4.20
CA ILE A 121 -5.08 6.83 -5.59
C ILE A 121 -4.91 5.63 -6.52
N ASN A 122 -5.88 5.39 -7.40
CA ASN A 122 -5.75 4.39 -8.45
C ASN A 122 -4.91 4.94 -9.60
N THR A 123 -3.63 4.58 -9.62
CA THR A 123 -2.68 4.91 -10.69
C THR A 123 -2.66 3.86 -11.82
N GLY A 124 -3.51 2.84 -11.70
CA GLY A 124 -3.74 1.83 -12.72
C GLY A 124 -4.55 2.36 -13.89
N ARG A 125 -4.72 1.50 -14.92
CA ARG A 125 -5.53 1.79 -16.11
C ARG A 125 -6.94 1.19 -16.03
N GLN A 126 -7.22 0.43 -14.97
CA GLN A 126 -8.48 -0.29 -14.76
C GLN A 126 -9.06 0.12 -13.42
N ASP A 127 -10.37 0.02 -13.32
CA ASP A 127 -11.10 0.22 -12.08
C ASP A 127 -10.76 -0.90 -11.10
N VAL A 128 -10.73 -0.57 -9.81
CA VAL A 128 -10.44 -1.51 -8.73
C VAL A 128 -11.63 -1.56 -7.79
N VAL A 129 -12.11 -2.75 -7.45
CA VAL A 129 -13.18 -2.93 -6.47
C VAL A 129 -12.53 -3.12 -5.10
N LEU A 130 -12.43 -2.05 -4.33
CA LEU A 130 -11.99 -2.09 -2.94
C LEU A 130 -13.20 -2.40 -2.06
N THR A 131 -13.13 -3.46 -1.26
CA THR A 131 -14.22 -3.86 -0.37
C THR A 131 -14.14 -3.10 0.94
N ILE A 132 -13.12 -3.37 1.73
CA ILE A 132 -12.92 -2.80 3.08
C ILE A 132 -11.51 -2.23 3.17
N GLY A 133 -11.39 -1.05 3.76
CA GLY A 133 -10.15 -0.52 4.30
C GLY A 133 -10.17 -0.61 5.82
N GLU A 134 -9.18 -1.27 6.39
CA GLU A 134 -8.96 -1.41 7.82
C GLU A 134 -7.73 -0.62 8.24
N VAL A 135 -7.77 -0.04 9.43
CA VAL A 135 -6.61 0.57 10.11
C VAL A 135 -6.39 -0.11 11.45
N THR A 136 -5.13 -0.39 11.75
CA THR A 136 -4.68 -0.84 13.07
C THR A 136 -3.53 0.05 13.53
N ALA A 137 -3.36 0.16 14.84
CA ALA A 137 -2.34 1.03 15.43
C ALA A 137 -1.59 0.31 16.55
N GLU A 138 -0.29 0.57 16.63
CA GLU A 138 0.58 0.21 17.74
C GLU A 138 1.03 1.49 18.46
N ASN A 139 1.00 1.49 19.80
CA ASN A 139 1.23 2.68 20.64
C ASN A 139 0.19 3.81 20.44
N ALA A 140 -1.00 3.46 19.94
CA ALA A 140 -2.15 4.34 19.90
C ALA A 140 -3.46 3.52 19.90
N GLU A 141 -4.50 4.07 20.49
CA GLU A 141 -5.86 3.56 20.37
C GLU A 141 -6.55 4.20 19.14
N ILE A 142 -7.29 3.41 18.38
CA ILE A 142 -8.16 3.94 17.31
C ILE A 142 -9.50 4.30 17.92
N VAL A 143 -9.89 5.56 17.77
CA VAL A 143 -11.16 6.10 18.25
C VAL A 143 -12.09 6.25 17.04
N GLY A 144 -13.21 5.53 17.06
CA GLY A 144 -14.18 5.51 15.96
C GLY A 144 -14.12 4.22 15.14
N ASP A 145 -14.39 4.33 13.83
CA ASP A 145 -14.41 3.17 12.94
C ASP A 145 -12.99 2.80 12.50
N SER A 146 -12.57 1.58 12.84
CA SER A 146 -11.30 0.99 12.35
C SER A 146 -11.43 0.38 10.96
N GLU A 147 -12.66 0.17 10.49
CA GLU A 147 -12.98 -0.41 9.18
C GLU A 147 -13.97 0.47 8.43
N SER A 148 -13.78 0.61 7.13
CA SER A 148 -14.69 1.38 6.27
C SER A 148 -14.84 0.75 4.88
N PHE A 149 -16.05 0.85 4.34
CA PHE A 149 -16.32 0.46 2.96
C PHE A 149 -15.83 1.52 1.98
N ILE A 150 -15.04 1.11 0.98
CA ILE A 150 -14.44 2.03 0.00
C ILE A 150 -15.24 2.03 -1.32
N GLY A 151 -15.53 0.83 -1.83
CA GLY A 151 -16.20 0.62 -3.11
C GLY A 151 -15.27 0.68 -4.32
N THR A 152 -15.86 0.88 -5.49
CA THR A 152 -15.10 0.93 -6.76
C THR A 152 -14.32 2.23 -6.89
N LEU A 153 -13.02 2.12 -7.11
CA LEU A 153 -12.11 3.22 -7.38
C LEU A 153 -11.71 3.21 -8.87
N ARG A 154 -12.23 4.17 -9.66
CA ARG A 154 -11.96 4.20 -11.10
C ARG A 154 -10.50 4.53 -11.41
N SER A 155 -10.06 4.21 -12.62
CA SER A 155 -8.74 4.63 -13.12
C SER A 155 -8.54 6.14 -12.95
N GLY A 156 -7.53 6.54 -12.18
CA GLY A 156 -7.20 7.94 -11.89
C GLY A 156 -8.04 8.59 -10.78
N GLU A 157 -9.01 7.87 -10.19
CA GLU A 157 -9.79 8.34 -9.05
C GLU A 157 -9.00 8.15 -7.74
N ASP A 158 -9.31 8.98 -6.76
CA ASP A 158 -8.81 8.92 -5.40
C ASP A 158 -9.94 8.86 -4.36
N ARG A 159 -9.62 8.27 -3.21
CA ARG A 159 -10.49 8.16 -2.03
C ARG A 159 -9.65 8.35 -0.78
N THR A 160 -10.23 9.00 0.23
CA THR A 160 -9.59 9.20 1.52
C THR A 160 -10.28 8.33 2.56
N LEU A 161 -9.47 7.59 3.32
CA LEU A 161 -9.89 6.92 4.54
C LEU A 161 -9.51 7.81 5.71
N GLU A 162 -10.49 8.19 6.52
CA GLU A 162 -10.29 9.03 7.70
C GLU A 162 -10.56 8.20 8.95
N THR A 163 -9.71 8.38 9.96
CA THR A 163 -9.85 7.77 11.28
C THR A 163 -9.27 8.72 12.33
N GLU A 164 -9.45 8.42 13.60
CA GLU A 164 -8.89 9.19 14.71
C GLU A 164 -8.08 8.26 15.60
N ILE A 165 -6.89 8.71 16.02
CA ILE A 165 -6.03 7.95 16.92
C ILE A 165 -5.78 8.75 18.20
N VAL A 166 -5.56 8.04 19.30
CA VAL A 166 -5.10 8.58 20.58
C VAL A 166 -3.79 7.90 20.93
N PRO A 167 -2.63 8.56 20.74
CA PRO A 167 -1.35 7.99 21.13
C PRO A 167 -1.28 7.72 22.64
N GLU A 168 -0.71 6.57 23.02
CA GLU A 168 -0.64 6.12 24.42
C GLU A 168 0.61 6.66 25.13
N GLU A 169 1.78 6.52 24.49
CA GLU A 169 3.07 6.97 25.01
C GLU A 169 3.83 7.85 23.99
N GLU A 170 4.77 8.64 24.49
CA GLU A 170 5.69 9.41 23.65
C GLU A 170 6.59 8.47 22.83
N GLY A 171 6.81 8.80 21.56
CA GLY A 171 7.67 8.03 20.65
C GLY A 171 6.98 7.66 19.34
N ASP A 172 7.41 6.57 18.73
CA ASP A 172 6.89 6.14 17.44
C ASP A 172 5.52 5.46 17.60
N VAL A 173 4.58 5.83 16.73
CA VAL A 173 3.27 5.20 16.56
C VAL A 173 3.24 4.57 15.17
N THR A 174 2.93 3.28 15.09
CA THR A 174 2.86 2.57 13.82
C THR A 174 1.41 2.37 13.43
N LEU A 175 1.03 2.88 12.26
CA LEU A 175 -0.30 2.74 11.68
C LEU A 175 -0.22 1.78 10.50
N THR A 176 -0.97 0.68 10.56
CA THR A 176 -1.02 -0.32 9.48
C THR A 176 -2.39 -0.28 8.83
N PHE A 177 -2.40 0.07 7.54
CA PHE A 177 -3.60 0.11 6.70
C PHE A 177 -3.67 -1.15 5.83
N THR A 178 -4.79 -1.85 5.91
CA THR A 178 -5.08 -3.05 5.12
C THR A 178 -6.25 -2.77 4.18
N LEU A 179 -5.96 -2.75 2.88
CA LEU A 179 -6.98 -2.59 1.84
C LEU A 179 -7.32 -3.96 1.25
N THR A 180 -8.58 -4.35 1.37
CA THR A 180 -9.12 -5.56 0.76
C THR A 180 -9.73 -5.23 -0.60
N TYR A 181 -9.43 -6.03 -1.62
CA TYR A 181 -9.95 -5.85 -2.96
C TYR A 181 -10.29 -7.18 -3.63
N ILE A 182 -11.21 -7.14 -4.59
CA ILE A 182 -11.53 -8.30 -5.44
C ILE A 182 -10.73 -8.20 -6.73
N ASP A 183 -9.96 -9.24 -7.05
CA ASP A 183 -9.20 -9.32 -8.29
C ASP A 183 -10.06 -9.74 -9.50
N ASP A 184 -9.44 -9.72 -10.68
CA ASP A 184 -10.11 -10.09 -11.94
C ASP A 184 -10.55 -11.57 -12.00
N PHE A 185 -10.07 -12.42 -11.08
CA PHE A 185 -10.49 -13.81 -10.90
C PHE A 185 -11.56 -13.99 -9.82
N ASN A 186 -12.11 -12.87 -9.32
CA ASN A 186 -13.09 -12.82 -8.25
C ASN A 186 -12.58 -13.46 -6.95
N GLN A 187 -11.28 -13.33 -6.68
CA GLN A 187 -10.65 -13.72 -5.43
C GLN A 187 -10.37 -12.48 -4.58
N GLU A 188 -10.55 -12.63 -3.28
CA GLU A 188 -10.22 -11.58 -2.32
C GLU A 188 -8.72 -11.52 -2.09
N GLN A 189 -8.17 -10.31 -2.12
CA GLN A 189 -6.75 -10.02 -1.98
C GLN A 189 -6.58 -8.82 -1.04
N MET A 190 -5.40 -8.73 -0.42
CA MET A 190 -5.09 -7.69 0.56
C MET A 190 -3.83 -6.91 0.18
N ILE A 191 -3.85 -5.60 0.42
CA ILE A 191 -2.69 -4.70 0.31
C ILE A 191 -2.48 -4.06 1.68
N GLU A 192 -1.39 -4.42 2.33
CA GLU A 192 -1.02 -3.88 3.63
C GLU A 192 0.09 -2.82 3.49
N ARG A 193 -0.06 -1.68 4.18
CA ARG A 193 0.97 -0.63 4.26
C ARG A 193 1.03 -0.03 5.66
N SER A 194 2.23 -0.04 6.22
CA SER A 194 2.51 0.59 7.51
C SER A 194 3.18 1.95 7.34
N TYR A 195 2.81 2.88 8.20
CA TYR A 195 3.39 4.22 8.32
C TYR A 195 3.79 4.46 9.76
N THR A 196 4.92 5.13 9.96
CA THR A 196 5.36 5.55 11.29
C THR A 196 5.16 7.04 11.42
N VAL A 197 4.47 7.44 12.48
CA VAL A 197 4.30 8.82 12.92
C VAL A 197 4.88 8.98 14.33
N THR A 198 5.16 10.19 14.75
CA THR A 198 5.74 10.44 16.08
C THR A 198 4.67 11.02 16.99
N ALA A 199 4.66 10.62 18.26
CA ALA A 199 3.83 11.19 19.31
C ALA A 199 4.70 11.92 20.32
N ALA A 200 4.24 13.09 20.77
CA ALA A 200 4.95 13.95 21.70
C ALA A 200 4.01 14.45 22.81
N VAL A 201 4.57 14.67 24.00
CA VAL A 201 3.82 15.31 25.10
C VAL A 201 3.74 16.80 24.82
N VAL A 202 2.53 17.35 24.79
CA VAL A 202 2.35 18.80 24.66
C VAL A 202 2.68 19.45 25.99
N GLU A 203 3.84 20.12 26.05
CA GLU A 203 4.15 21.03 27.15
C GLU A 203 3.26 22.28 27.02
N LEU A 204 2.23 22.38 27.87
CA LEU A 204 1.49 23.62 28.01
C LEU A 204 2.47 24.70 28.53
N PRO A 205 2.56 25.87 27.88
CA PRO A 205 3.33 26.97 28.44
C PRO A 205 2.78 27.24 29.85
N PRO A 206 3.64 27.46 30.86
CA PRO A 206 3.17 27.78 32.18
C PRO A 206 2.25 28.99 32.07
N ASP A 207 1.03 28.86 32.59
CA ASP A 207 0.11 29.98 32.72
C ASP A 207 0.87 31.10 33.44
N GLU A 208 1.34 32.10 32.69
CA GLU A 208 1.71 33.39 33.26
C GLU A 208 0.39 34.04 33.69
N PHE A 209 -0.16 33.54 34.79
CA PHE A 209 -1.08 34.26 35.64
C PHE A 209 -0.30 35.45 36.17
N THR A 210 -0.17 36.48 35.35
CA THR A 210 0.08 37.83 35.81
C THR A 210 -1.28 38.30 36.32
N PRO A 211 -1.53 38.27 37.65
CA PRO A 211 -2.73 38.92 38.16
C PRO A 211 -2.72 40.36 37.63
N PRO A 212 -3.86 40.89 37.17
CA PRO A 212 -3.95 42.29 36.78
C PRO A 212 -3.34 43.15 37.90
N PRO A 213 -2.60 44.22 37.58
CA PRO A 213 -1.88 45.03 38.57
C PRO A 213 -2.77 45.68 39.65
N ASP A 214 -4.09 45.48 39.61
CA ASP A 214 -5.09 46.02 40.54
C ASP A 214 -5.82 44.96 41.37
N PHE A 215 -5.31 43.74 41.51
CA PHE A 215 -5.86 42.80 42.51
C PHE A 215 -5.41 43.21 43.92
N VAL A 216 -5.99 44.28 44.44
CA VAL A 216 -6.03 44.55 45.87
C VAL A 216 -7.07 43.57 46.42
N PRO A 217 -6.68 42.50 47.14
CA PRO A 217 -7.67 41.68 47.83
C PRO A 217 -8.47 42.62 48.75
N PRO A 218 -9.82 42.58 48.72
CA PRO A 218 -10.59 43.37 49.65
C PRO A 218 -10.10 43.06 51.06
N PRO A 219 -9.94 44.07 51.94
CA PRO A 219 -9.54 43.81 53.31
C PRO A 219 -10.50 42.78 53.88
N ILE A 220 -9.94 41.68 54.39
CA ILE A 220 -10.69 40.64 55.07
C ILE A 220 -11.36 41.34 56.25
N GLU A 221 -12.68 41.55 56.17
CA GLU A 221 -13.45 41.99 57.31
C GLU A 221 -13.38 40.86 58.34
N GLU A 222 -12.50 41.01 59.33
CA GLU A 222 -12.52 40.17 60.51
C GLU A 222 -13.92 40.29 61.12
N PRO A 223 -14.62 39.16 61.39
CA PRO A 223 -15.94 39.25 61.99
C PRO A 223 -15.80 39.87 63.38
N GLU A 224 -16.36 41.08 63.55
CA GLU A 224 -16.38 41.82 64.82
C GLU A 224 -16.95 40.94 65.95
N ARG A 225 -16.06 40.29 66.69
CA ARG A 225 -16.37 39.54 67.89
C ARG A 225 -15.73 40.22 69.08
N ASP A 226 -16.32 41.33 69.54
CA ASP A 226 -15.93 41.87 70.86
C ASP A 226 -17.05 42.63 71.60
N TRP A 227 -18.30 42.15 71.51
CA TRP A 227 -19.38 42.60 72.39
C TRP A 227 -19.72 41.59 73.51
N LEU A 228 -19.39 40.30 73.31
CA LEU A 228 -19.61 39.24 74.30
C LEU A 228 -18.62 39.33 75.48
N SER A 229 -17.40 39.82 75.27
CA SER A 229 -16.38 39.99 76.31
C SER A 229 -16.76 41.03 77.37
N ARG A 230 -17.47 42.10 76.96
CA ARG A 230 -17.95 43.17 77.87
C ARG A 230 -19.20 42.79 78.66
N LEU A 231 -19.97 41.80 78.21
CA LEU A 231 -21.15 41.33 78.95
C LEU A 231 -20.76 40.35 80.09
N VAL A 232 -19.68 39.59 79.92
CA VAL A 232 -19.15 38.69 80.97
C VAL A 232 -18.50 39.47 82.11
N LEU A 233 -17.83 40.59 81.81
CA LEU A 233 -17.19 41.44 82.82
C LEU A 233 -18.17 42.29 83.65
N ALA A 234 -19.43 42.45 83.21
CA ALA A 234 -20.45 43.16 83.96
C ALA A 234 -21.24 42.27 84.95
N PHE A 235 -21.11 40.95 84.88
CA PHE A 235 -21.80 39.98 85.75
C PHE A 235 -20.93 39.36 86.85
N MET A 236 -19.60 39.52 86.80
CA MET A 236 -18.71 39.14 87.91
C MET A 236 -18.26 40.39 88.66
N GLY A 237 -19.19 40.93 89.46
CA GLY A 237 -18.84 41.86 90.53
C GLY A 237 -17.99 41.18 91.60
N LEU A 238 -17.20 42.04 92.28
CA LEU A 238 -16.51 41.94 93.59
C LEU A 238 -15.18 42.68 93.41
N GLY A 239 -14.97 43.88 93.96
CA GLY A 239 -15.18 44.21 95.36
C GLY A 239 -13.84 44.11 96.08
N SER A 240 -12.97 45.10 95.85
CA SER A 240 -11.74 45.49 96.60
C SER A 240 -10.86 46.31 95.67
#